data_AF-A0AAE9X0W8-F1
#
_entry.id   AF-A0AAE9X0W8-F1
#
_cell.length_a   1.000
_cell.length_b   1.000
_cell.length_c   1.000
_cell.angle_alpha   90.00
_cell.angle_beta   90.00
_cell.angle_gamma   90.00
#
_symmetry.space_group_name_H-M   'P 1'
#
loop_
_entity.id
_entity.type
_entity.pdbx_description
1 polymer ?
#
loop_
_entity_poly.entity_id
_entity_poly.type
_entity_poly.pdbx_seq_one_letter_code
_entity_poly.pdbx_strand_id
1 'polypeptide(L)'
;MPFENPVTQRFSKNRKACVHTFENSFILRLIQNKDTIECPIAACKKKVYRNSLHPDYELLHHSRFMKFRDNITEAKEYFVKLRNDGLQK
;
A
#
# COMPACT_ATOMS: atom_id res chain seq x y z
N MET A 1 -0.42 -9.47 2.24
CA MET A 1 0.70 -8.64 2.68
C MET A 1 0.42 -7.20 2.32
N PRO A 2 0.81 -6.21 3.15
CA PRO A 2 0.78 -4.82 2.71
C PRO A 2 1.66 -4.66 1.47
N PHE A 3 1.28 -3.77 0.56
CA PHE A 3 2.14 -3.40 -0.56
C PHE A 3 3.46 -2.84 -0.03
N GLU A 4 4.57 -3.24 -0.64
CA GLU A 4 5.90 -2.72 -0.32
C GLU A 4 6.14 -1.41 -1.07
N ASN A 5 5.85 -1.42 -2.38
CA ASN A 5 5.97 -0.26 -3.26
C ASN A 5 4.66 -0.06 -4.02
N PRO A 6 3.63 0.50 -3.36
CA PRO A 6 2.35 0.70 -4.01
C PRO A 6 2.44 1.78 -5.09
N VAL A 7 1.82 1.52 -6.24
CA VAL A 7 1.71 2.44 -7.36
C VAL A 7 0.27 2.59 -7.84
N THR A 8 -0.09 3.78 -8.28
CA THR A 8 -1.44 4.12 -8.76
C THR A 8 -1.38 5.06 -9.96
N GLN A 9 -2.45 5.10 -10.75
CA GLN A 9 -2.67 6.13 -11.77
C GLN A 9 -3.87 7.04 -11.41
N ARG A 10 -4.25 7.10 -10.13
CA ARG A 10 -5.34 7.97 -9.65
C ARG A 10 -5.18 9.43 -10.09
N PHE A 11 -3.93 9.90 -10.21
CA PHE A 11 -3.59 11.26 -10.61
C PHE A 11 -3.36 11.44 -12.11
N SER A 12 -3.56 10.37 -12.90
CA SER A 12 -3.43 10.45 -14.35
C SER A 12 -4.52 11.33 -14.95
N LYS A 13 -4.15 12.25 -15.85
CA LYS A 13 -5.10 13.05 -16.63
C LYS A 13 -5.91 12.19 -17.62
N ASN A 14 -5.46 10.96 -17.88
CA ASN A 14 -6.14 10.05 -18.80
C ASN A 14 -7.34 9.39 -18.12
N ARG A 15 -8.56 9.73 -18.56
CA ARG A 15 -9.81 9.16 -18.02
C ARG A 15 -9.94 7.64 -18.21
N LYS A 16 -9.21 7.05 -19.17
CA LYS A 16 -9.15 5.59 -19.38
C LYS A 16 -8.20 4.88 -18.41
N ALA A 17 -7.37 5.63 -17.67
CA ALA A 17 -6.46 5.07 -16.69
C ALA A 17 -7.20 4.58 -15.45
N CYS A 18 -6.80 3.40 -14.99
CA CYS A 18 -7.32 2.76 -13.79
C CYS A 18 -6.86 3.49 -12.53
N VAL A 19 -7.75 3.65 -11.55
CA VAL A 19 -7.43 4.32 -10.27
C VAL A 19 -6.97 3.36 -9.17
N HIS A 20 -7.00 2.04 -9.44
CA HIS A 20 -6.58 1.03 -8.46
C HIS A 20 -5.08 1.16 -8.17
N THR A 21 -4.73 0.74 -6.96
CA THR A 21 -3.36 0.66 -6.48
C THR A 21 -2.85 -0.75 -6.64
N PHE A 22 -1.61 -0.90 -7.07
CA PHE A 22 -0.96 -2.18 -7.33
C PHE A 22 0.40 -2.23 -6.65
N GLU A 23 0.91 -3.43 -6.40
CA GLU A 23 2.33 -3.62 -6.11
C GLU A 23 3.16 -3.35 -7.37
N ASN A 24 4.18 -2.48 -7.28
CA ASN A 24 4.97 -2.05 -8.43
C ASN A 24 5.62 -3.25 -9.15
N SER A 25 6.24 -4.16 -8.40
CA SER A 25 6.91 -5.33 -8.97
C SER A 25 5.92 -6.25 -9.71
N PHE A 26 4.71 -6.42 -9.18
CA PHE A 26 3.67 -7.24 -9.80
C PHE A 26 3.12 -6.61 -11.08
N ILE A 27 2.72 -5.33 -11.03
CA ILE A 27 2.09 -4.68 -12.17
C ILE A 27 3.07 -4.50 -13.33
N LEU A 28 4.34 -4.17 -13.05
CA LEU A 28 5.37 -4.08 -14.09
C LEU A 28 5.65 -5.43 -14.76
N ARG A 29 5.60 -6.54 -13.99
CA ARG A 29 5.69 -7.90 -14.56
C ARG A 29 4.52 -8.26 -15.46
N LEU A 30 3.31 -7.77 -15.18
CA LEU A 30 2.14 -7.98 -16.05
C LEU A 30 2.21 -7.13 -17.31
N ILE A 31 2.70 -5.89 -17.21
CA ILE A 31 2.88 -4.98 -18.35
C ILE A 31 3.94 -5.49 -19.32
N GLN A 32 5.03 -6.10 -18.81
CA GLN A 32 6.15 -6.64 -19.60
C GLN A 32 6.73 -5.59 -20.57
N ASN A 33 6.60 -5.80 -21.89
CA ASN A 33 7.10 -4.91 -22.94
C ASN A 33 5.99 -4.11 -23.62
N LYS A 34 4.78 -4.10 -23.04
CA LYS A 34 3.65 -3.33 -23.55
C LYS A 34 3.66 -1.95 -22.90
N ASP A 35 3.09 -0.97 -23.59
CA ASP A 35 2.83 0.35 -22.99
C ASP A 35 1.67 0.30 -22.00
N THR A 36 0.71 -0.60 -22.25
CA THR A 36 -0.54 -0.70 -21.49
C THR A 36 -1.08 -2.12 -21.39
N ILE A 37 -1.82 -2.40 -20.33
CA ILE A 37 -2.63 -3.61 -20.17
C ILE A 37 -4.05 -3.26 -19.70
N GLU A 38 -4.99 -4.19 -19.80
CA GLU A 38 -6.25 -4.10 -19.06
C GLU A 38 -5.99 -4.27 -17.56
N CYS A 39 -6.77 -3.58 -16.72
CA CYS A 39 -6.62 -3.68 -15.27
C CYS A 39 -6.88 -5.13 -14.80
N PRO A 40 -5.98 -5.72 -13.98
CA PRO A 40 -6.15 -7.09 -13.49
C PRO A 40 -7.21 -7.22 -12.37
N ILE A 41 -7.78 -6.11 -11.89
CA ILE A 41 -8.86 -6.13 -10.90
C ILE A 41 -10.16 -6.52 -11.59
N ALA A 42 -10.83 -7.53 -11.04
CA ALA A 42 -12.10 -8.03 -11.55
C ALA A 42 -13.10 -6.88 -11.77
N ALA A 43 -13.86 -6.96 -12.86
CA ALA A 43 -14.83 -5.96 -13.31
C ALA A 43 -14.28 -4.57 -13.68
N CYS A 44 -12.96 -4.32 -13.55
CA CYS A 44 -12.37 -3.06 -13.99
C CYS A 44 -12.04 -3.11 -15.50
N LYS A 45 -12.77 -2.33 -16.30
CA LYS A 45 -12.54 -2.20 -17.76
C LYS A 45 -11.58 -1.07 -18.14
N LYS A 46 -10.81 -0.57 -17.18
CA LYS A 46 -9.86 0.54 -17.38
C LYS A 46 -8.47 0.00 -17.65
N LYS A 47 -7.63 0.81 -18.30
CA LYS A 47 -6.26 0.43 -18.65
C LYS A 47 -5.25 0.84 -17.60
N VAL A 48 -4.16 0.09 -17.54
CA VAL A 48 -2.97 0.43 -16.78
C VAL A 48 -1.86 0.80 -17.76
N TYR A 49 -1.35 2.01 -17.66
CA TYR A 49 -0.31 2.58 -18.51
C TYR A 49 1.00 2.62 -17.72
N ARG A 50 2.06 2.05 -18.30
CA ARG A 50 3.38 1.96 -17.66
C ARG A 50 3.89 3.32 -17.19
N ASN A 51 3.83 4.31 -18.07
CA ASN A 51 4.39 5.65 -17.87
C ASN A 51 3.49 6.56 -17.02
N SER A 52 2.33 6.07 -16.58
CA SER A 52 1.41 6.83 -15.71
C SER A 52 1.37 6.29 -14.28
N LEU A 53 2.12 5.22 -13.98
CA LEU A 53 2.21 4.67 -12.64
C LEU A 53 3.05 5.60 -11.77
N HIS A 54 2.46 6.09 -10.68
CA HIS A 54 3.12 6.92 -9.69
C HIS A 54 3.06 6.24 -8.32
N PRO A 55 4.06 6.43 -7.45
CA PRO A 55 4.00 5.94 -6.07
C PRO A 55 2.74 6.43 -5.36
N ASP A 56 2.04 5.52 -4.67
CA ASP A 56 0.88 5.85 -3.83
C ASP A 56 1.35 6.23 -2.43
N TYR A 57 1.79 7.49 -2.27
CA TYR A 57 2.31 8.01 -1.01
C TYR A 57 1.25 8.04 0.10
N GLU A 58 -0.03 8.19 -0.25
CA GLU A 58 -1.13 8.16 0.72
C GLU A 58 -1.19 6.81 1.41
N LEU A 59 -1.22 5.72 0.62
CA LEU A 59 -1.24 4.37 1.14
C LEU A 59 0.04 4.03 1.91
N LEU A 60 1.19 4.45 1.39
CA LEU A 60 2.49 4.18 1.99
C LEU A 60 2.66 4.90 3.35
N HIS A 61 2.26 6.17 3.46
CA HIS A 61 2.28 6.90 4.73
C HIS A 61 1.25 6.34 5.71
N HIS A 62 0.06 5.97 5.24
CA HIS A 62 -0.95 5.35 6.08
C HIS A 62 -0.45 4.03 6.70
N SER A 63 0.16 3.16 5.88
CA SER A 63 0.73 1.90 6.38
C SER A 63 1.83 2.13 7.42
N ARG A 64 2.73 3.10 7.19
CA ARG A 64 3.79 3.48 8.14
C ARG A 64 3.21 4.01 9.46
N PHE A 65 2.19 4.85 9.37
CA PHE A 65 1.51 5.39 10.55
C PHE A 65 0.86 4.28 11.39
N MET A 66 0.18 3.33 10.75
CA MET A 66 -0.43 2.20 11.46
C MET A 66 0.62 1.36 12.19
N LYS A 67 1.74 1.04 11.53
CA LYS A 67 2.86 0.33 12.19
C LYS A 67 3.40 1.09 13.39
N PHE A 68 3.58 2.40 13.26
CA PHE A 68 4.03 3.23 14.38
C PHE A 68 3.05 3.18 15.56
N ARG A 69 1.75 3.36 15.29
CA ARG A 69 0.70 3.29 16.31
C ARG A 69 0.69 1.94 17.02
N ASP A 70 0.83 0.85 16.27
CA ASP A 70 0.80 -0.51 16.82
C ASP A 70 2.02 -0.73 17.74
N ASN A 71 3.22 -0.33 17.31
CA ASN A 71 4.43 -0.38 18.15
C ASN A 71 4.28 0.40 19.47
N ILE A 72 3.68 1.60 19.42
CA ILE A 72 3.44 2.41 20.62
C ILE A 72 2.44 1.73 21.56
N THR A 73 1.42 1.08 21.00
CA THR A 73 0.40 0.35 21.77
C THR A 73 1.02 -0.86 22.48
N GLU A 74 1.80 -1.67 21.76
CA GLU A 74 2.52 -2.81 22.31
C GLU A 74 3.51 -2.39 23.42
N ALA A 75 4.27 -1.31 23.20
CA ALA A 75 5.19 -0.79 24.22
C ALA A 75 4.43 -0.37 25.49
N LYS A 76 3.30 0.33 25.33
CA LYS A 76 2.47 0.75 26.47
C LYS A 76 1.95 -0.46 27.26
N GLU A 77 1.47 -1.50 26.56
CA GLU A 77 1.01 -2.73 27.19
C GLU A 77 2.13 -3.46 27.93
N TYR A 78 3.33 -3.52 27.34
CA TYR A 78 4.51 -4.09 27.97
C TYR A 78 4.86 -3.40 29.29
N PHE A 79 4.91 -2.06 29.31
CA PHE A 79 5.21 -1.32 30.54
C PHE A 79 4.10 -1.43 31.60
N VAL A 80 2.83 -1.50 31.20
CA VAL A 80 1.73 -1.74 32.14
C VAL A 80 1.86 -3.11 32.79
N LYS A 81 2.20 -4.16 32.02
CA LYS A 81 2.44 -5.52 32.56
C LYS A 81 3.62 -5.51 33.54
N LEU A 82 4.76 -4.95 33.16
CA LEU A 82 5.93 -4.83 34.05
C LEU A 82 5.61 -4.16 35.38
N ARG A 83 4.83 -3.07 35.36
CA ARG A 83 4.42 -2.38 36.58
C ARG A 83 3.55 -3.26 37.47
N ASN A 84 2.58 -3.95 36.88
CA ASN A 84 1.64 -4.78 37.63
C ASN A 84 2.32 -6.05 38.19
N ASP A 85 3.24 -6.64 37.44
CA ASP A 85 4.01 -7.82 37.88
C ASP A 85 5.02 -7.46 38.98
N GLY A 86 5.60 -6.25 38.92
CA GLY A 86 6.48 -5.71 39.96
C GLY A 86 5.77 -5.34 41.27
N LEU A 87 4.44 -5.13 41.23
CA LEU A 87 3.60 -4.83 42.40
C LEU A 87 3.09 -6.09 43.12
N GLN A 88 3.33 -7.29 42.56
CA GLN A 88 2.93 -8.59 43.15
C GLN A 88 4.06 -9.30 43.92
N LYS A 89 5.20 -8.63 44.15
CA LYS A 89 6.27 -9.07 45.04
C LYS A 89 6.36 -8.15 46.26
#